data_AF-A0A6L7WHN1-F1
#
_entry.id   AF-A0A6L7WHN1-F1
#
_cell.length_a   1.000
_cell.length_b   1.000
_cell.length_c   1.000
_cell.angle_alpha   90.00
_cell.angle_beta   90.00
_cell.angle_gamma   90.00
#
_symmetry.space_group_name_H-M   'P 1'
#
loop_
_entity.id
_entity.type
_entity.pdbx_description
1 polymer ?
#
loop_
_entity_poly.entity_id
_entity_poly.type
_entity_poly.pdbx_seq_one_letter_code
_entity_poly.pdbx_strand_id
1 'polypeptide(L)'
;MFYSSGCGAGIFLGRYDMRPRMIACDAPPLDTWLRQGLDAFPLAVMSERGTEAACRLVPEACAWIATYERWITDAVGVTHREQCLERWRQRETPAGEFAQRWSALGRDYQTGAPTL
;
A
#
# COMPACT_ATOMS: atom_id res chain seq x y z
N MET A 1 -3.49 7.16 -4.09
CA MET A 1 -2.17 7.24 -4.72
C MET A 1 -2.05 6.07 -5.68
N PHE A 2 -1.63 6.31 -6.91
CA PHE A 2 -1.58 5.30 -7.95
C PHE A 2 -0.11 5.00 -8.31
N TYR A 3 0.22 3.72 -8.40
CA TYR A 3 1.54 3.24 -8.80
C TYR A 3 1.38 2.24 -9.94
N SER A 4 2.17 2.40 -10.99
CA SER A 4 2.29 1.41 -12.06
C SER A 4 3.74 1.40 -12.54
N SER A 5 4.18 0.23 -12.99
CA SER A 5 5.53 -0.01 -13.49
C SER A 5 5.52 -0.57 -14.92
N GLY A 6 4.52 -0.15 -15.71
CA GLY A 6 4.45 -0.40 -17.15
C GLY A 6 4.14 -1.84 -17.56
N CYS A 7 3.72 -2.70 -16.64
CA CYS A 7 3.41 -4.11 -16.88
C CYS A 7 1.93 -4.38 -17.23
N GLY A 8 1.21 -3.37 -17.73
CA GLY A 8 -0.23 -3.51 -18.01
C GLY A 8 -1.11 -3.54 -16.76
N ALA A 9 -0.56 -3.21 -15.58
CA ALA A 9 -1.31 -3.14 -14.33
C ALA A 9 -0.78 -2.04 -13.40
N GLY A 10 -1.62 -1.62 -12.46
CA GLY A 10 -1.26 -0.67 -11.42
C GLY A 10 -2.04 -0.90 -10.14
N ILE A 11 -1.47 -0.43 -9.03
CA ILE A 11 -2.08 -0.46 -7.70
C ILE A 11 -2.52 0.95 -7.32
N PHE A 12 -3.77 1.07 -6.91
CA PHE A 12 -4.28 2.24 -6.24
C PHE A 12 -4.39 1.99 -4.75
N LEU A 13 -3.77 2.86 -3.96
CA LEU A 13 -3.91 2.92 -2.51
C LEU A 13 -4.82 4.09 -2.18
N GLY A 14 -6.04 3.79 -1.71
CA GLY A 14 -6.93 4.81 -1.19
C GLY A 14 -6.37 5.40 0.10
N ARG A 15 -6.32 6.74 0.17
CA ARG A 15 -5.66 7.46 1.27
C ARG A 15 -6.29 7.19 2.65
N TYR A 16 -7.59 6.91 2.69
CA TYR A 16 -8.37 6.83 3.93
C TYR A 16 -8.95 5.45 4.21
N ASP A 17 -9.13 4.61 3.19
CA ASP A 17 -9.59 3.23 3.37
C ASP A 17 -8.43 2.24 3.40
N MET A 18 -7.24 2.62 2.92
CA MET A 18 -6.05 1.76 2.78
C MET A 18 -6.38 0.41 2.14
N ARG A 19 -7.38 0.38 1.26
CA ARG A 19 -7.77 -0.82 0.52
C ARG A 19 -7.07 -0.79 -0.84
N PRO A 20 -5.96 -1.52 -1.01
CA PRO A 20 -5.32 -1.62 -2.31
C PRO A 20 -6.31 -2.17 -3.34
N ARG A 21 -6.44 -1.48 -4.47
CA ARG A 21 -7.18 -1.97 -5.64
C ARG A 21 -6.22 -2.05 -6.80
N MET A 22 -6.14 -3.23 -7.40
CA MET A 22 -5.36 -3.44 -8.60
C MET A 22 -6.24 -3.35 -9.83
N ILE A 23 -5.79 -2.55 -10.79
CA ILE A 23 -6.47 -2.37 -12.07
C ILE A 23 -5.53 -2.74 -13.22
N ALA A 24 -6.11 -3.25 -14.29
CA ALA A 24 -5.41 -3.45 -15.55
C ALA A 24 -5.33 -2.09 -16.28
N CYS A 25 -4.12 -1.69 -16.66
CA CYS A 25 -3.89 -0.42 -17.35
C CYS A 25 -2.51 -0.43 -18.03
N ASP A 26 -2.47 -0.03 -19.30
CA ASP A 26 -1.21 0.15 -20.02
C ASP A 26 -0.57 1.52 -19.74
N ALA A 27 -1.38 2.50 -19.37
CA ALA A 27 -0.94 3.84 -18.97
C ALA A 27 -1.57 4.23 -17.62
N PRO A 28 -0.87 5.01 -16.78
CA PRO A 28 -1.44 5.53 -15.54
C PRO A 28 -2.67 6.39 -15.83
N PRO A 29 -3.79 6.23 -15.11
CA PRO A 29 -4.91 7.13 -15.26
C PRO A 29 -4.50 8.51 -14.74
N LEU A 30 -4.48 9.51 -15.63
CA LEU A 30 -3.96 10.84 -15.34
C LEU A 30 -4.78 11.62 -14.28
N ASP A 31 -6.02 11.19 -13.99
CA ASP A 31 -6.96 11.92 -13.12
C ASP A 31 -7.58 11.10 -11.97
N THR A 32 -7.07 9.90 -11.67
CA THR A 32 -7.65 9.06 -10.61
C THR A 32 -7.09 9.39 -9.22
N TRP A 33 -7.52 10.51 -8.68
CA TRP A 33 -7.30 10.85 -7.26
C TRP A 33 -8.32 10.17 -6.33
N LEU A 34 -9.45 9.74 -6.90
CA LEU A 34 -10.58 9.13 -6.20
C LEU A 34 -10.80 7.69 -6.65
N ARG A 35 -11.20 6.83 -5.70
CA ARG A 35 -11.49 5.41 -5.92
C ARG A 35 -12.55 5.17 -7.01
N GLN A 36 -13.54 6.06 -7.11
CA GLN A 36 -14.64 5.98 -8.09
C GLN A 36 -14.14 6.12 -9.53
N GLY A 37 -13.08 6.89 -9.76
CA GLY A 37 -12.48 7.02 -11.10
C GLY A 37 -11.83 5.72 -11.60
N LEU A 38 -11.68 4.72 -10.73
CA LEU A 38 -11.09 3.41 -11.08
C LEU A 38 -12.14 2.39 -11.52
N ASP A 39 -13.44 2.69 -11.38
CA ASP A 39 -14.50 1.76 -11.74
C ASP A 39 -14.57 1.51 -13.26
N ALA A 40 -14.01 2.43 -14.06
CA ALA A 40 -13.85 2.28 -15.49
C ALA A 40 -12.76 1.25 -15.88
N PHE A 41 -11.93 0.80 -14.93
CA PHE A 41 -10.81 -0.10 -15.20
C PHE A 41 -11.10 -1.53 -14.72
N PRO A 42 -10.79 -2.56 -15.54
CA PRO A 42 -10.89 -3.95 -15.11
C PRO A 42 -9.97 -4.26 -13.92
N LEU A 43 -10.40 -5.17 -13.04
CA LEU A 43 -9.54 -5.67 -11.97
C LEU A 43 -8.44 -6.58 -12.53
N ALA A 44 -7.19 -6.37 -12.13
CA ALA A 44 -6.06 -7.16 -12.63
C ALA A 44 -5.85 -8.49 -11.88
N VAL A 45 -6.32 -8.60 -10.63
CA VAL A 45 -5.95 -9.65 -9.65
C VAL A 45 -6.23 -11.09 -10.11
N MET A 46 -7.08 -11.29 -11.13
CA MET A 46 -7.48 -12.62 -11.61
C MET A 46 -6.66 -13.13 -12.81
N SER A 47 -5.62 -12.40 -13.23
CA SER A 47 -4.73 -12.80 -14.35
C SER A 47 -3.32 -13.08 -13.85
N GLU A 48 -2.56 -13.95 -14.53
CA GLU A 48 -1.15 -14.23 -14.22
C GLU A 48 -0.30 -12.95 -14.16
N ARG A 49 -0.48 -12.05 -15.14
CA ARG A 49 0.15 -10.72 -15.16
C ARG A 49 -0.25 -9.86 -13.98
N GLY A 50 -1.50 -9.97 -13.53
CA GLY A 50 -1.99 -9.29 -12.35
C GLY A 50 -1.39 -9.83 -11.07
N THR A 51 -1.22 -11.15 -10.95
CA THR A 51 -0.52 -11.77 -9.81
C THR A 51 0.94 -11.32 -9.78
N GLU A 52 1.65 -11.37 -10.91
CA GLU A 52 3.03 -10.88 -11.02
C GLU A 52 3.15 -9.40 -10.63
N ALA A 53 2.24 -8.56 -11.15
CA ALA A 53 2.18 -7.15 -10.80
C ALA A 53 1.89 -6.94 -9.30
N ALA A 54 1.06 -7.78 -8.67
CA ALA A 54 0.77 -7.72 -7.24
C ALA A 54 2.03 -8.02 -6.41
N CYS A 55 2.74 -9.10 -6.77
CA CYS A 55 3.98 -9.52 -6.13
C CYS A 55 5.11 -8.50 -6.27
N ARG A 56 5.04 -7.57 -7.24
CA ARG A 56 5.97 -6.45 -7.37
C ARG A 56 5.49 -5.18 -6.65
N LEU A 57 4.26 -4.75 -6.95
CA LEU A 57 3.74 -3.44 -6.54
C LEU A 57 3.34 -3.40 -5.06
N VAL A 58 2.83 -4.50 -4.49
CA VAL A 58 2.46 -4.53 -3.07
C VAL A 58 3.69 -4.40 -2.17
N PRO A 59 4.80 -5.14 -2.41
CA PRO A 59 6.02 -4.94 -1.64
C PRO A 59 6.62 -3.54 -1.76
N GLU A 60 6.64 -2.95 -2.96
CA GLU A 60 7.09 -1.57 -3.18
C GLU A 60 6.27 -0.57 -2.36
N ALA A 61 4.94 -0.70 -2.40
CA ALA A 61 4.04 0.11 -1.58
C ALA A 61 4.32 -0.05 -0.08
N CYS A 62 4.47 -1.29 0.39
CA CYS A 62 4.79 -1.59 1.79
C CYS A 62 6.13 -0.98 2.21
N ALA A 63 7.15 -1.06 1.36
CA ALA A 63 8.46 -0.47 1.61
C ALA A 63 8.41 1.07 1.68
N TRP A 64 7.60 1.70 0.83
CA TRP A 64 7.36 3.14 0.88
C TRP A 64 6.68 3.54 2.20
N ILE A 65 5.60 2.84 2.60
CA ILE A 65 4.91 3.12 3.88
C ILE A 65 5.86 2.91 5.06
N ALA A 66 6.64 1.82 5.07
CA ALA A 66 7.61 1.56 6.13
C ALA A 66 8.67 2.66 6.24
N THR A 67 9.09 3.23 5.11
CA THR A 67 10.05 4.34 5.07
C THR A 67 9.43 5.62 5.63
N TYR A 68 8.17 5.89 5.29
CA TYR A 68 7.43 7.01 5.87
C TYR A 68 7.26 6.88 7.39
N GLU A 69 6.92 5.68 7.89
CA GLU A 69 6.74 5.43 9.33
C GLU A 69 8.06 5.53 10.12
N ARG A 70 9.21 5.15 9.53
CA ARG A 70 10.52 5.45 10.11
C ARG A 70 10.78 6.95 10.13
N TRP A 71 10.60 7.61 8.99
CA TRP A 71 10.85 9.04 8.87
C TRP A 71 10.02 9.87 9.87
N ILE A 72 8.73 9.58 10.05
CA ILE A 72 7.90 10.33 11.00
C ILE A 72 8.36 10.10 12.44
N THR A 73 8.79 8.88 12.76
CA THR A 73 9.32 8.53 14.08
C THR A 73 10.65 9.24 14.34
N ASP A 74 11.54 9.29 13.34
CA ASP A 74 12.84 9.95 13.45
C ASP A 74 12.72 11.48 13.49
N ALA A 75 11.82 12.05 12.69
CA ALA A 75 11.69 13.50 12.54
C ALA A 75 10.84 14.15 13.65
N VAL A 76 9.81 13.46 14.16
CA VAL A 76 8.83 14.02 15.10
C VAL A 76 8.78 13.27 16.43
N GLY A 77 9.28 12.03 16.47
CA GLY A 77 9.30 11.19 17.65
C GLY A 77 8.12 10.22 17.73
N VAL A 78 8.39 9.05 18.29
CA VAL A 78 7.40 7.96 18.46
C VAL A 78 6.17 8.41 19.28
N THR A 79 6.37 9.25 20.30
CA THR A 79 5.27 9.74 21.16
C THR A 79 4.24 10.55 20.38
N HIS A 80 4.66 11.35 19.41
CA HIS A 80 3.72 12.09 18.56
C HIS A 80 2.89 11.12 17.71
N ARG A 81 3.52 10.09 17.15
CA ARG A 81 2.82 9.08 16.35
C ARG A 81 1.80 8.30 17.18
N GLU A 82 2.14 7.90 18.40
CA GLU A 82 1.22 7.26 19.36
C GLU A 82 -0.01 8.13 19.63
N GLN A 83 0.19 9.44 19.85
CA GLN A 83 -0.93 10.38 20.05
C GLN A 83 -1.83 10.48 18.80
N CYS A 84 -1.27 10.45 17.60
CA CYS A 84 -2.07 10.39 16.37
C CYS A 84 -2.92 9.12 16.31
N LEU A 85 -2.33 7.96 16.61
CA LEU A 85 -3.01 6.66 16.60
C LEU A 85 -4.13 6.60 17.64
N GLU A 86 -3.89 7.16 18.82
CA GLU A 86 -4.89 7.29 19.88
C GLU A 86 -6.11 8.11 19.43
N ARG A 87 -5.87 9.27 18.78
CA ARG A 87 -6.95 10.09 18.22
C ARG A 87 -7.73 9.37 17.12
N TRP A 88 -7.06 8.51 16.35
CA TRP A 88 -7.68 7.72 15.29
C TRP A 88 -8.30 6.40 15.77
N ARG A 89 -8.23 6.12 17.09
CA ARG A 89 -8.68 4.87 17.72
C ARG A 89 -8.05 3.61 17.12
N GLN A 90 -6.83 3.71 16.60
CA GLN A 90 -6.08 2.58 16.04
C GLN A 90 -4.94 2.17 16.97
N ARG A 91 -5.25 1.42 18.02
CA ARG A 91 -4.29 1.01 19.08
C ARG A 91 -3.76 -0.42 18.92
N GLU A 92 -4.14 -1.14 17.88
CA GLU A 92 -3.80 -2.56 17.73
C GLU A 92 -2.30 -2.80 17.47
N THR A 93 -1.56 -1.76 17.05
CA THR A 93 -0.13 -1.83 16.79
C THR A 93 0.55 -0.62 17.42
N PRO A 94 1.61 -0.80 18.22
CA PRO A 94 2.45 0.30 18.70
C PRO A 94 3.10 1.06 17.54
N ALA A 95 3.21 2.38 17.66
CA ALA A 95 3.80 3.26 16.64
C ALA A 95 5.19 2.78 16.17
N GLY A 96 6.03 2.34 17.12
CA GLY A 96 7.37 1.84 16.84
C GLY A 96 7.42 0.54 16.01
N GLU A 97 6.33 -0.21 15.96
CA GLU A 97 6.26 -1.48 15.22
C GLU A 97 5.78 -1.32 13.77
N PHE A 98 5.15 -0.20 13.41
CA PHE A 98 4.52 -0.04 12.09
C PHE A 98 5.49 -0.27 10.94
N ALA A 99 6.68 0.34 11.00
CA ALA A 99 7.68 0.18 9.95
C ALA A 99 8.09 -1.28 9.76
N GLN A 100 8.21 -2.03 10.85
CA GLN A 100 8.57 -3.45 10.80
C GLN A 100 7.41 -4.28 10.23
N ARG A 101 6.17 -4.03 10.66
CA ARG A 101 4.99 -4.76 10.18
C ARG A 101 4.73 -4.55 8.70
N TRP A 102 4.85 -3.31 8.20
CA TRP A 102 4.77 -3.04 6.77
C TRP A 102 5.88 -3.76 5.99
N SER A 103 7.11 -3.75 6.52
CA SER A 103 8.23 -4.47 5.89
C SER A 103 8.00 -6.00 5.87
N ALA A 104 7.38 -6.56 6.90
CA ALA A 104 7.02 -7.98 6.96
C ALA A 104 5.96 -8.33 5.92
N LEU A 105 4.86 -7.57 5.87
CA LEU A 105 3.80 -7.77 4.87
C LEU A 105 4.33 -7.72 3.44
N GLY A 106 5.25 -6.79 3.14
CA GLY A 106 5.90 -6.73 1.83
C GLY A 106 6.69 -8.00 1.49
N ARG A 107 7.40 -8.59 2.46
CA ARG A 107 8.13 -9.86 2.23
C ARG A 107 7.19 -11.05 2.02
N ASP A 108 6.10 -11.11 2.76
CA ASP A 108 5.10 -12.19 2.64
C ASP A 108 4.47 -12.26 1.24
N TYR A 109 4.28 -11.09 0.62
CA TYR A 109 3.83 -10.98 -0.78
C TYR A 109 4.91 -11.40 -1.79
N GLN A 110 6.19 -11.27 -1.47
CA GLN A 110 7.30 -11.73 -2.34
C GLN A 110 7.50 -13.24 -2.26
N THR A 111 7.22 -13.86 -1.11
CA THR A 111 7.40 -15.29 -0.88
C THR A 111 6.16 -16.12 -1.20
N GLY A 112 5.03 -15.48 -1.54
CA GLY A 112 3.77 -16.16 -1.88
C GLY A 112 3.00 -16.69 -0.68
N ALA A 113 3.32 -16.23 0.54
CA ALA A 113 2.66 -16.64 1.77
C ALA A 113 2.02 -15.44 2.48
N PRO A 114 0.93 -14.85 1.95
CA PRO A 114 0.21 -13.80 2.64
C PRO A 114 -0.44 -14.38 3.89
N THR A 115 0.17 -14.16 5.06
CA THR A 115 -0.46 -14.47 6.34
C THR A 115 -1.32 -13.27 6.71
N LEU A 116 -2.64 -13.39 6.50
CA LEU A 116 -3.64 -12.41 6.95
C LEU A 116 -4.05 -12.70 8.40
#